data_AF-A0A2W4K2I9-F1
#
_entry.id   AF-A0A2W4K2I9-F1
#
_cell.length_a   1.000
_cell.length_b   1.000
_cell.length_c   1.000
_cell.angle_alpha   90.00
_cell.angle_beta   90.00
_cell.angle_gamma   90.00
#
_symmetry.space_group_name_H-M   'P 1'
#
loop_
_entity.id
_entity.type
_entity.pdbx_description
1 polymer ?
#
loop_
_entity_poly.entity_id
_entity_poly.type
_entity_poly.pdbx_seq_one_letter_code
_entity_poly.pdbx_strand_id
1 'polypeptide(L)'
;MASPAPDIQELRAIIARHKRRDYIFAVCGILALMIGVLTFTALFADMAIKGVPRLDWDFFTNFPSRKPERAGILSAWVGSTLVMLVTAAVAVPLGIGAGIYLEEYAPKNWLTDIIEINITNLAGVPSIVYGLPALGRFVYRLGFATRILRGGLHLGFSFFR
;
A
#
# COMPACT_ATOMS: atom_id res chain seq x y z
N MET A 1 55.28 -0.92 -13.35
CA MET A 1 55.20 -2.32 -12.87
C MET A 1 53.86 -2.88 -13.28
N ALA A 2 53.81 -3.61 -14.40
CA ALA A 2 52.59 -4.24 -14.90
C ALA A 2 52.40 -5.55 -14.14
N SER A 3 51.26 -5.72 -13.46
CA SER A 3 50.89 -7.00 -12.85
C SER A 3 50.83 -8.08 -13.95
N PRO A 4 51.35 -9.30 -13.70
CA PRO A 4 51.30 -10.37 -14.68
C PRO A 4 49.84 -10.75 -14.94
N ALA A 5 49.46 -10.92 -16.21
CA ALA A 5 48.11 -11.32 -16.58
C ALA A 5 47.79 -12.69 -15.91
N PRO A 6 46.61 -12.85 -15.30
CA PRO A 6 46.23 -14.10 -14.65
C PRO A 6 46.26 -15.27 -15.65
N ASP A 7 46.84 -16.39 -15.23
CA ASP A 7 46.94 -17.59 -16.06
C ASP A 7 45.52 -18.06 -16.45
N ILE A 8 45.32 -18.28 -17.74
CA ILE A 8 44.03 -18.67 -18.32
C ILE A 8 43.53 -19.99 -17.70
N GLN A 9 44.43 -20.84 -17.21
CA GLN A 9 44.08 -22.07 -16.50
C GLN A 9 43.52 -21.82 -15.10
N GLU A 10 44.13 -20.92 -14.31
CA GLU A 10 43.63 -20.52 -12.99
C GLU A 10 42.25 -19.82 -13.10
N LEU A 11 42.08 -18.97 -14.11
CA LEU A 11 40.81 -18.30 -14.38
C LEU A 11 39.71 -19.31 -14.74
N ARG A 12 40.01 -20.33 -15.54
CA ARG A 12 39.06 -21.40 -15.90
C ARG A 12 38.66 -22.25 -14.69
N ALA A 13 39.60 -22.55 -13.79
CA ALA A 13 39.33 -23.31 -12.56
C ALA A 13 38.40 -22.53 -11.60
N ILE A 14 38.61 -21.22 -11.46
CA ILE A 14 37.77 -20.33 -10.64
C ILE A 14 36.36 -20.23 -11.25
N ILE A 15 36.25 -20.03 -12.57
CA ILE A 15 34.94 -19.92 -13.26
C ILE A 15 34.14 -21.22 -13.16
N ALA A 16 34.77 -22.39 -13.30
CA ALA A 16 34.08 -23.68 -13.20
C ALA A 16 33.45 -23.91 -11.81
N ARG A 17 34.10 -23.46 -10.73
CA ARG A 17 33.58 -23.57 -9.36
C ARG A 17 32.40 -22.62 -9.11
N HIS A 18 32.45 -21.40 -9.65
CA HIS A 18 31.35 -20.43 -9.54
C HIS A 18 30.14 -20.88 -10.35
N LYS A 19 30.33 -21.36 -11.59
CA LYS A 19 29.25 -21.86 -12.45
C LYS A 19 28.45 -23.01 -11.82
N ARG A 20 29.10 -23.89 -11.05
CA ARG A 20 28.42 -24.96 -10.29
C ARG A 20 27.58 -24.41 -9.15
N ARG A 21 28.08 -23.41 -8.41
CA ARG A 21 27.33 -22.75 -7.32
C ARG A 21 26.14 -21.98 -7.85
N ASP A 22 26.31 -21.29 -8.97
CA ASP A 22 25.24 -20.55 -9.65
C ASP A 22 24.16 -21.50 -10.17
N TYR A 23 24.54 -22.66 -10.71
CA TYR A 23 23.57 -23.68 -11.13
C TYR A 23 22.80 -24.28 -9.95
N ILE A 24 23.47 -24.62 -8.85
CA ILE A 24 22.81 -25.12 -7.63
C ILE A 24 21.86 -24.05 -7.08
N PHE A 25 22.30 -22.80 -7.00
CA PHE A 25 21.47 -21.69 -6.56
C PHE A 25 20.26 -21.49 -7.47
N ALA A 26 20.44 -21.54 -8.80
CA ALA A 26 19.36 -21.43 -9.77
C ALA A 26 18.35 -22.58 -9.63
N VAL A 27 18.81 -23.83 -9.50
CA VAL A 27 17.94 -25.00 -9.31
C VAL A 27 17.16 -24.87 -8.00
N CYS A 28 17.82 -24.53 -6.89
CA CYS A 28 17.14 -24.31 -5.62
C CYS A 28 16.13 -23.16 -5.68
N GLY A 29 16.48 -22.05 -6.35
CA GLY A 29 15.60 -20.90 -6.55
C GLY A 29 14.38 -21.25 -7.40
N ILE A 30 14.55 -22.00 -8.47
CA ILE A 30 13.45 -22.48 -9.32
C ILE A 30 12.54 -23.43 -8.54
N LEU A 31 13.11 -24.37 -7.76
CA LEU A 31 12.31 -25.28 -6.92
C LEU A 31 11.51 -24.50 -5.86
N ALA A 32 12.12 -23.51 -5.20
CA ALA A 32 11.43 -22.66 -4.24
C ALA A 32 10.30 -21.84 -4.89
N LEU A 33 10.55 -21.28 -6.08
CA LEU A 33 9.54 -20.56 -6.86
C LEU A 33 8.40 -21.48 -7.29
N MET A 34 8.71 -22.71 -7.74
CA MET A 34 7.71 -23.71 -8.12
C MET A 34 6.81 -24.07 -6.94
N ILE A 35 7.37 -24.27 -5.74
CA ILE A 35 6.59 -24.52 -4.53
C ILE A 35 5.69 -23.32 -4.21
N GLY A 36 6.21 -22.09 -4.31
CA GLY A 36 5.46 -20.86 -4.07
C GLY A 36 4.30 -20.68 -5.04
N VAL A 37 4.55 -20.84 -6.34
CA VAL A 37 3.53 -20.72 -7.39
C VAL A 37 2.49 -21.82 -7.26
N LEU A 38 2.90 -23.06 -6.98
CA LEU A 38 1.97 -24.18 -6.81
C LEU A 38 1.07 -23.97 -5.58
N THR A 39 1.64 -23.53 -4.45
CA THR A 39 0.87 -23.21 -3.24
C THR A 39 -0.09 -22.05 -3.47
N PHE A 40 0.38 -20.98 -4.12
CA PHE A 40 -0.47 -19.84 -4.47
C PHE A 40 -1.63 -20.25 -5.37
N THR A 41 -1.35 -21.04 -6.41
CA THR A 41 -2.37 -21.51 -7.36
C THR A 41 -3.36 -22.44 -6.67
N ALA A 42 -2.89 -23.34 -5.80
CA ALA A 42 -3.76 -24.22 -5.02
C ALA A 42 -4.68 -23.44 -4.07
N LEU A 43 -4.12 -22.49 -3.31
CA LEU A 43 -4.91 -21.64 -2.39
C LEU A 43 -5.89 -20.76 -3.14
N PHE A 44 -5.49 -20.19 -4.28
CA PHE A 44 -6.37 -19.38 -5.10
C PHE A 44 -7.49 -20.22 -5.73
N ALA A 45 -7.18 -21.44 -6.20
CA ALA A 45 -8.18 -22.37 -6.71
C ALA A 45 -9.16 -22.79 -5.61
N ASP A 46 -8.66 -23.14 -4.42
CA ASP A 46 -9.49 -23.43 -3.24
C ASP A 46 -10.40 -22.25 -2.87
N MET A 47 -9.85 -21.03 -2.86
CA MET A 47 -10.59 -19.80 -2.61
C MET A 47 -11.67 -19.59 -3.67
N ALA A 48 -11.37 -19.82 -4.95
CA ALA A 48 -12.33 -19.65 -6.03
C ALA A 48 -13.45 -20.70 -5.95
N ILE A 49 -13.11 -21.98 -5.78
CA ILE A 49 -14.10 -23.07 -5.73
C ILE A 49 -15.03 -22.92 -4.52
N LYS A 50 -14.51 -22.55 -3.35
CA LYS A 50 -15.31 -22.36 -2.13
C LYS A 50 -15.97 -20.98 -2.05
N GLY A 51 -15.39 -19.98 -2.70
CA GLY A 51 -15.83 -18.58 -2.66
C GLY A 51 -16.86 -18.21 -3.72
N VAL A 52 -16.75 -18.75 -4.94
CA VAL A 52 -17.68 -18.44 -6.05
C VAL A 52 -19.13 -18.79 -5.72
N PRO A 53 -19.45 -19.98 -5.16
CA PRO A 53 -20.83 -20.32 -4.79
C PRO A 53 -21.42 -19.45 -3.68
N ARG A 54 -20.59 -18.63 -3.02
CA ARG A 54 -20.98 -17.76 -1.91
C ARG A 54 -21.25 -16.33 -2.39
N LEU A 55 -20.99 -16.02 -3.67
CA LEU A 55 -21.27 -14.72 -4.29
C LEU A 55 -22.76 -14.59 -4.67
N ASP A 56 -23.64 -14.81 -3.70
CA ASP A 56 -25.07 -14.63 -3.87
C ASP A 56 -25.49 -13.18 -3.58
N TRP A 57 -26.71 -12.80 -3.99
CA TRP A 57 -27.29 -11.48 -3.68
C TRP A 57 -27.33 -11.20 -2.17
N ASP A 58 -27.54 -12.24 -1.37
CA ASP A 58 -27.49 -12.19 0.09
C ASP A 58 -26.11 -11.78 0.61
N PHE A 59 -25.01 -12.11 -0.06
CA PHE A 59 -23.66 -11.70 0.34
C PHE A 59 -23.46 -10.19 0.20
N PHE A 60 -24.07 -9.55 -0.80
CA PHE A 60 -23.95 -8.10 -1.01
C PHE A 60 -24.88 -7.29 -0.11
N THR A 61 -26.01 -7.86 0.29
CA THR A 61 -27.07 -7.18 1.06
C THR A 61 -27.01 -7.45 2.56
N ASN A 62 -26.35 -8.53 3.02
CA ASN A 62 -26.21 -8.81 4.45
C ASN A 62 -25.07 -8.03 5.11
N PHE A 63 -25.27 -7.69 6.38
CA PHE A 63 -24.24 -7.13 7.24
C PHE A 63 -23.15 -8.16 7.59
N PRO A 64 -21.93 -7.71 7.95
CA PRO A 64 -20.90 -8.61 8.43
C PRO A 64 -21.36 -9.29 9.72
N SER A 65 -21.23 -10.61 9.77
CA SER A 65 -21.62 -11.44 10.92
C SER A 65 -20.44 -12.27 11.39
N ARG A 66 -20.45 -12.66 12.68
CA ARG A 66 -19.45 -13.57 13.27
C ARG A 66 -19.59 -15.00 12.75
N LYS A 67 -20.75 -15.34 12.19
CA LYS A 67 -21.01 -16.63 11.57
C LYS A 67 -20.68 -16.53 10.09
N PRO A 68 -19.69 -17.30 9.59
CA PRO A 68 -19.35 -17.25 8.18
C PRO A 68 -20.58 -17.53 7.33
N GLU A 69 -21.52 -18.42 7.67
CA GLU A 69 -22.64 -18.75 6.77
C GLU A 69 -23.59 -17.57 6.46
N ARG A 70 -23.61 -16.51 7.29
CA ARG A 70 -24.49 -15.34 7.12
C ARG A 70 -23.76 -14.01 6.98
N ALA A 71 -22.43 -14.05 6.86
CA ALA A 71 -21.63 -12.84 6.76
C ALA A 71 -21.67 -12.28 5.33
N GLY A 72 -22.19 -11.06 5.18
CA GLY A 72 -22.14 -10.28 3.95
C GLY A 72 -21.18 -9.09 4.02
N ILE A 73 -21.02 -8.40 2.90
CA ILE A 73 -20.08 -7.27 2.72
C ILE A 73 -20.75 -5.90 2.71
N LEU A 74 -22.06 -5.81 3.02
CA LEU A 74 -22.85 -4.58 2.87
C LEU A 74 -22.15 -3.36 3.48
N SER A 75 -21.75 -3.46 4.75
CA SER A 75 -21.12 -2.32 5.43
C SER A 75 -19.77 -1.93 4.85
N ALA A 76 -19.03 -2.89 4.26
CA ALA A 76 -17.69 -2.65 3.72
C ALA A 76 -17.78 -1.92 2.38
N TRP A 77 -18.63 -2.37 1.45
CA TRP A 77 -18.74 -1.74 0.13
C TRP A 77 -19.54 -0.44 0.19
N VAL A 78 -20.62 -0.37 0.98
CA VAL A 78 -21.36 0.90 1.18
C VAL A 78 -20.49 1.92 1.92
N GLY A 79 -19.79 1.50 2.98
CA GLY A 79 -18.90 2.37 3.74
C GLY A 79 -17.75 2.91 2.89
N SER A 80 -17.04 2.05 2.14
CA SER A 80 -15.97 2.48 1.25
C SER A 80 -16.49 3.36 0.11
N THR A 81 -17.63 3.04 -0.50
CA THR A 81 -18.24 3.87 -1.56
C THR A 81 -18.61 5.25 -1.03
N LEU A 82 -19.24 5.33 0.14
CA LEU A 82 -19.61 6.60 0.76
C LEU A 82 -18.37 7.44 1.08
N VAL A 83 -17.32 6.82 1.65
CA VAL A 83 -16.05 7.51 1.92
C VAL A 83 -15.43 8.02 0.63
N MET A 84 -15.34 7.19 -0.41
CA MET A 84 -14.81 7.61 -1.71
C MET A 84 -15.61 8.74 -2.32
N LEU A 85 -16.95 8.69 -2.27
CA LEU A 85 -17.83 9.74 -2.79
C LEU A 85 -17.67 11.05 -2.04
N VAL A 86 -17.67 11.02 -0.70
CA VAL A 86 -17.47 12.22 0.12
C VAL A 86 -16.07 12.80 -0.11
N THR A 87 -15.04 11.96 -0.15
CA THR A 87 -13.68 12.38 -0.45
C THR A 87 -13.60 13.01 -1.85
N ALA A 88 -14.18 12.39 -2.88
CA ALA A 88 -14.18 12.94 -4.23
C ALA A 88 -14.95 14.27 -4.30
N ALA A 89 -16.13 14.35 -3.70
CA ALA A 89 -16.97 15.54 -3.71
C ALA A 89 -16.29 16.76 -3.05
N VAL A 90 -15.39 16.54 -2.08
CA VAL A 90 -14.67 17.62 -1.40
C VAL A 90 -13.29 17.86 -2.04
N ALA A 91 -12.53 16.80 -2.28
CA ALA A 91 -11.15 16.91 -2.75
C ALA A 91 -11.06 17.35 -4.21
N VAL A 92 -11.99 16.92 -5.08
CA VAL A 92 -11.94 17.26 -6.50
C VAL A 92 -12.20 18.75 -6.74
N PRO A 93 -13.28 19.37 -6.23
CA PRO A 93 -13.49 20.81 -6.43
C PRO A 93 -12.40 21.66 -5.78
N LEU A 94 -11.92 21.27 -4.59
CA LEU A 94 -10.87 21.99 -3.88
C LEU A 94 -9.52 21.88 -4.60
N GLY A 95 -9.17 20.70 -5.11
CA GLY A 95 -7.94 20.46 -5.87
C GLY A 95 -7.94 21.19 -7.21
N ILE A 96 -9.04 21.11 -7.96
CA ILE A 96 -9.19 21.84 -9.23
C ILE A 96 -9.15 23.35 -8.99
N GLY A 97 -9.90 23.85 -7.99
CA GLY A 97 -9.94 25.27 -7.66
C GLY A 97 -8.57 25.81 -7.22
N ALA A 98 -7.84 25.08 -6.38
CA ALA A 98 -6.49 25.45 -5.96
C ALA A 98 -5.51 25.46 -7.15
N GLY A 99 -5.60 24.47 -8.04
CA GLY A 99 -4.76 24.39 -9.24
C GLY A 99 -5.01 25.56 -10.20
N ILE A 100 -6.29 25.84 -10.52
CA ILE A 100 -6.66 26.95 -11.41
C ILE A 100 -6.22 28.30 -10.80
N TYR A 101 -6.42 28.48 -9.49
CA TYR A 101 -6.02 29.73 -8.83
C TYR A 101 -4.51 29.96 -8.91
N LEU A 102 -3.70 28.92 -8.69
CA LEU A 102 -2.25 29.03 -8.74
C LEU A 102 -1.72 29.24 -10.17
N GLU A 103 -2.32 28.59 -11.16
CA GLU A 103 -1.85 28.69 -12.55
C GLU A 103 -2.29 29.99 -13.25
N GLU A 104 -3.55 30.41 -13.05
CA GLU A 104 -4.14 31.51 -13.82
C GLU A 104 -4.15 32.85 -13.07
N TYR A 105 -4.32 32.83 -11.74
CA TYR A 105 -4.57 34.05 -10.96
C TYR A 105 -3.43 34.44 -10.01
N ALA A 106 -2.53 33.51 -9.66
CA ALA A 106 -1.47 33.81 -8.71
C ALA A 106 -0.33 34.61 -9.38
N PRO A 107 0.01 35.80 -8.87
CA PRO A 107 1.17 36.54 -9.36
C PRO A 107 2.46 35.77 -9.05
N LYS A 108 3.41 35.77 -9.99
CA LYS A 108 4.73 35.12 -9.82
C LYS A 108 5.57 35.89 -8.82
N ASN A 109 5.41 35.52 -7.55
CA ASN A 109 6.09 36.08 -6.40
C ASN A 109 6.78 34.95 -5.62
N TRP A 110 7.78 35.31 -4.80
CA TRP A 110 8.48 34.37 -3.92
C TRP A 110 7.54 33.52 -3.03
N LEU A 111 6.37 34.06 -2.67
CA LEU A 111 5.34 33.35 -1.91
C LEU A 111 4.68 32.23 -2.73
N THR A 112 4.41 32.47 -4.01
CA THR A 112 3.86 31.48 -4.95
C THR A 112 4.85 30.36 -5.18
N ASP A 113 6.14 30.69 -5.38
CA ASP A 113 7.22 29.71 -5.54
C ASP A 113 7.34 28.79 -4.31
N ILE A 114 7.23 29.35 -3.10
CA ILE A 114 7.22 28.55 -1.86
C ILE A 114 6.01 27.62 -1.82
N ILE A 115 4.82 28.09 -2.19
CA ILE A 115 3.60 27.29 -2.20
C ILE A 115 3.73 26.12 -3.20
N GLU A 116 4.23 26.38 -4.42
CA GLU A 116 4.44 25.35 -5.45
C GLU A 116 5.44 24.27 -5.01
N ILE A 117 6.56 24.66 -4.40
CA ILE A 117 7.54 23.72 -3.86
C ILE A 117 6.90 22.86 -2.77
N ASN A 118 6.13 23.46 -1.86
CA ASN A 118 5.47 22.71 -0.80
C ASN A 118 4.40 21.76 -1.34
N ILE A 119 3.61 22.16 -2.35
CA ILE A 119 2.62 21.29 -2.99
C ILE A 119 3.29 20.09 -3.66
N THR A 120 4.38 20.33 -4.40
CA THR A 120 5.14 19.27 -5.07
C THR A 120 5.76 18.31 -4.06
N ASN A 121 6.33 18.84 -2.98
CA ASN A 121 6.84 18.02 -1.87
C ASN A 121 5.72 17.25 -1.16
N LEU A 122 4.55 17.87 -0.95
CA LEU A 122 3.39 17.24 -0.32
C LEU A 122 2.87 16.06 -1.14
N ALA A 123 2.91 16.17 -2.47
CA ALA A 123 2.53 15.09 -3.39
C ALA A 123 3.54 13.91 -3.37
N GLY A 124 4.81 14.17 -3.07
CA GLY A 124 5.89 13.17 -3.03
C GLY A 124 6.07 12.46 -1.67
N VAL A 125 5.53 13.02 -0.58
CA VAL A 125 5.68 12.46 0.76
C VAL A 125 4.71 11.29 0.97
N PRO A 126 5.13 10.20 1.66
CA PRO A 126 4.25 9.07 1.96
C PRO A 126 2.97 9.48 2.68
N SER A 127 1.82 9.00 2.21
CA SER A 127 0.48 9.37 2.72
C SER A 127 0.29 9.13 4.22
N ILE A 128 1.05 8.19 4.82
CA ILE A 128 1.02 7.89 6.25
C ILE A 128 1.43 9.09 7.12
N VAL A 129 2.36 9.92 6.63
CA VAL A 129 2.92 11.07 7.37
C VAL A 129 1.84 12.12 7.63
N TYR A 130 0.98 12.38 6.65
CA TYR A 130 -0.10 13.35 6.79
C TYR A 130 -1.41 12.70 7.29
N GLY A 131 -1.64 11.43 6.99
CA GLY A 131 -2.87 10.71 7.32
C GLY A 131 -3.09 10.52 8.84
N LEU A 132 -2.09 10.02 9.56
CA LEU A 132 -2.24 9.75 11.00
C LEU A 132 -2.44 11.03 11.84
N PRO A 133 -1.66 12.11 11.66
CA PRO A 133 -1.87 13.35 12.41
C PRO A 133 -3.18 14.05 12.04
N ALA A 134 -3.60 14.00 10.76
CA ALA A 134 -4.87 14.56 10.33
C ALA A 134 -6.05 13.83 10.98
N LEU A 135 -6.02 12.49 11.01
CA LEU A 135 -7.02 11.68 11.71
C LEU A 135 -7.07 12.01 13.21
N GLY A 136 -5.91 12.12 13.87
CA GLY A 136 -5.83 12.48 15.28
C GLY A 136 -6.46 13.85 15.59
N ARG A 137 -6.16 14.88 14.78
CA ARG A 137 -6.78 16.21 14.94
C ARG A 137 -8.26 16.23 14.63
N PHE A 138 -8.70 15.52 13.59
CA PHE A 138 -10.10 15.45 13.19
C PHE A 138 -10.96 14.82 14.30
N VAL A 139 -10.51 13.70 14.88
CA VAL A 139 -11.22 13.02 15.95
C VAL A 139 -11.22 13.83 17.25
N TYR A 140 -10.12 14.52 17.57
CA TYR A 140 -10.05 15.39 18.75
C TYR A 140 -11.01 16.59 18.65
N ARG A 141 -11.06 17.23 17.48
CA ARG A 141 -11.86 18.46 17.27
C ARG A 141 -13.36 18.20 17.17
N LEU A 142 -13.77 17.02 16.71
CA LEU A 142 -15.19 16.65 16.56
C LEU A 142 -15.78 15.95 17.78
N GLY A 143 -15.04 15.78 18.88
CA GLY A 143 -15.57 15.32 20.17
C GLY A 143 -16.08 13.87 20.23
N PHE A 144 -16.01 13.11 19.13
CA PHE A 144 -16.64 11.78 19.01
C PHE A 144 -15.96 10.64 19.81
N ALA A 145 -14.83 10.87 20.49
CA ALA A 145 -13.97 9.76 20.91
C ALA A 145 -13.40 9.84 22.33
N THR A 146 -14.23 10.04 23.35
CA THR A 146 -13.77 10.00 24.74
C THR A 146 -13.34 8.61 25.23
N ARG A 147 -13.61 7.50 24.50
CA ARG A 147 -13.28 6.13 24.94
C ARG A 147 -12.37 5.33 23.99
N ILE A 148 -12.59 5.36 22.68
CA ILE A 148 -11.80 4.57 21.71
C ILE A 148 -10.46 5.23 21.37
N LEU A 149 -10.42 6.57 21.32
CA LEU A 149 -9.20 7.32 20.99
C LEU A 149 -8.13 7.21 22.08
N ARG A 150 -8.51 7.12 23.36
CA ARG A 150 -7.54 6.92 24.46
C ARG A 150 -6.81 5.59 24.34
N GLY A 151 -7.50 4.52 23.94
CA GLY A 151 -6.90 3.21 23.69
C GLY A 151 -6.05 3.19 22.41
N GLY A 152 -6.57 3.73 21.31
CA GLY A 152 -5.88 3.75 20.02
C GLY A 152 -4.64 4.64 19.98
N LEU A 153 -4.68 5.81 20.64
CA LEU A 153 -3.54 6.73 20.70
C LEU A 153 -2.41 6.16 21.56
N HIS A 154 -2.74 5.44 22.64
CA HIS A 154 -1.73 4.78 23.49
C HIS A 154 -1.07 3.59 22.79
N LEU A 155 -1.85 2.76 22.09
CA LEU A 155 -1.32 1.66 21.28
C LEU A 155 -0.49 2.20 20.10
N GLY A 156 -0.97 3.21 19.39
CA GLY A 156 -0.25 3.86 18.30
C GLY A 156 1.10 4.43 18.75
N PHE A 157 1.15 5.15 19.87
CA PHE A 157 2.42 5.68 20.40
C PHE A 157 3.38 4.58 20.88
N SER A 158 2.84 3.45 21.37
CA SER A 158 3.67 2.30 21.79
C SER A 158 4.29 1.53 20.62
N PHE A 159 3.71 1.61 19.42
CA PHE A 159 4.25 1.03 18.19
C PHE A 159 5.38 1.86 17.55
N PHE A 160 5.59 3.10 18.00
CA PHE A 160 6.63 4.00 17.50
C PHE A 160 7.83 4.17 18.45
N ARG A 161 7.96 3.31 19.47
CA ARG A 161 9.16 3.21 20.32
C ARG A 161 9.99 1.99 19.98
#